data_AF-A0A4Q9GR22-F1
#
_entry.id   AF-A0A4Q9GR22-F1
#
_cell.length_a   1.000
_cell.length_b   1.000
_cell.length_c   1.000
_cell.angle_alpha   90.00
_cell.angle_beta   90.00
_cell.angle_gamma   90.00
#
_symmetry.space_group_name_H-M   'P 1'
#
loop_
_entity.id
_entity.type
_entity.pdbx_description
1 polymer ?
#
loop_
_entity_poly.entity_id
_entity_poly.type
_entity_poly.pdbx_seq_one_letter_code
_entity_poly.pdbx_strand_id
1 'polypeptide(L)'
;MSDVTPEPVAAPEPEPAPGYVAAPVPGVLLGPRSPLLMGAIGVVLVIAGVANCLLFNMSPGGPVEGVLAYGSGFSWLLTGLALGIVGIVLSRRGNAAMVGRPGIDGLSITSVSLAGAAVVVWAILGGFHFLQRVLTGVEYRYMEDVNGAFFAGIPWMLAIIFGAISFREGRSTSNLLSLIGIGVGILLLIPTLASGVIYGLHLSP
;
A
#
# COMPACT_ATOMS: atom_id res chain seq x y z
N MET A 1 68.00 26.73 21.79
CA MET A 1 67.37 27.88 21.12
C MET A 1 66.47 27.28 20.05
N SER A 2 65.16 27.31 20.29
CA SER A 2 64.18 26.63 19.44
C SER A 2 63.77 27.57 18.31
N ASP A 3 64.00 27.16 17.07
CA ASP A 3 63.51 27.85 15.87
C ASP A 3 61.98 27.80 15.85
N VAL A 4 61.35 28.96 16.00
CA VAL A 4 59.90 29.14 15.81
C VAL A 4 59.72 29.62 14.37
N THR A 5 59.39 28.69 13.48
CA THR A 5 58.97 29.03 12.12
C THR A 5 57.53 29.58 12.18
N PRO A 6 57.25 30.79 11.68
CA PRO A 6 55.89 31.30 11.67
C PRO A 6 55.00 30.51 10.70
N GLU A 7 53.79 30.15 11.13
CA GLU A 7 52.81 29.45 10.29
C GLU A 7 52.42 30.32 9.07
N PRO A 8 52.18 29.69 7.89
CA PRO A 8 51.72 30.41 6.70
C PRO A 8 50.33 30.97 6.96
N VAL A 9 50.15 32.28 6.75
CA VAL A 9 48.85 32.94 6.81
C VAL A 9 47.92 32.29 5.77
N ALA A 10 46.84 31.67 6.25
CA ALA A 10 45.81 31.10 5.38
C ALA A 10 45.26 32.19 4.44
N ALA A 11 45.24 31.90 3.15
CA ALA A 11 44.64 32.81 2.17
C ALA A 11 43.16 33.04 2.52
N PRO A 12 42.62 34.26 2.35
CA PRO A 12 41.22 34.54 2.62
C PRO A 12 40.34 33.62 1.79
N GLU A 13 39.41 32.95 2.46
CA GLU A 13 38.44 32.05 1.85
C GLU A 13 37.61 32.85 0.81
N PRO A 14 37.48 32.36 -0.44
CA PRO A 14 36.75 33.08 -1.48
C PRO A 14 35.29 33.25 -1.04
N GLU A 15 34.87 34.51 -0.95
CA GLU A 15 33.51 34.91 -0.59
C GLU A 15 32.51 34.19 -1.53
N PRO A 16 31.47 33.52 -0.99
CA PRO A 16 30.52 32.80 -1.82
C PRO A 16 29.85 33.77 -2.78
N ALA A 17 29.98 33.50 -4.08
CA ALA A 17 29.49 34.38 -5.14
C ALA A 17 28.02 34.78 -4.88
N PRO A 18 27.70 36.09 -4.82
CA PRO A 18 26.35 36.54 -4.55
C PRO A 18 25.43 36.11 -5.69
N GLY A 19 24.42 35.30 -5.37
CA GLY A 19 23.22 35.18 -6.20
C GLY A 19 23.17 34.04 -7.21
N TYR A 20 23.67 32.84 -6.90
CA TYR A 20 23.12 31.65 -7.57
C TYR A 20 21.69 31.40 -7.06
N VAL A 21 20.74 32.22 -7.50
CA VAL A 21 19.33 31.86 -7.48
C VAL A 21 19.22 30.74 -8.51
N ALA A 22 19.17 29.50 -8.05
CA ALA A 22 18.89 28.36 -8.91
C ALA A 22 17.67 28.73 -9.77
N ALA A 23 17.87 28.80 -11.09
CA ALA A 23 16.78 29.10 -12.00
C ALA A 23 15.61 28.16 -11.66
N PRO A 24 14.36 28.65 -11.58
CA PRO A 24 13.22 27.80 -11.29
C PRO A 24 13.22 26.68 -12.31
N VAL A 25 13.52 25.47 -11.85
CA VAL A 25 13.46 24.28 -12.69
C VAL A 25 12.04 24.27 -13.26
N PRO A 26 11.85 24.26 -14.60
CA PRO A 26 10.52 24.21 -15.19
C PRO A 26 9.90 22.85 -14.86
N GLY A 27 9.27 22.78 -13.69
CA GLY A 27 8.47 21.64 -13.25
C GLY A 27 7.01 21.93 -13.50
N VAL A 28 6.27 20.91 -13.90
CA VAL A 28 4.82 20.99 -14.01
C VAL A 28 4.27 21.02 -12.57
N LEU A 29 3.39 21.96 -12.27
CA LEU A 29 2.63 21.96 -11.03
C LEU A 29 1.78 20.69 -11.01
N LEU A 30 2.14 19.72 -10.16
CA LEU A 30 1.33 18.53 -9.96
C LEU A 30 0.22 18.86 -8.98
N GLY A 31 -1.00 18.40 -9.28
CA GLY A 31 -2.12 18.55 -8.37
C GLY A 31 -1.86 17.85 -7.03
N PRO A 32 -2.61 18.24 -5.99
CA PRO A 32 -2.43 17.71 -4.66
C PRO A 32 -2.77 16.21 -4.57
N ARG A 33 -2.25 15.55 -3.53
CA ARG A 33 -2.66 14.18 -3.18
C ARG A 33 -4.11 14.19 -2.70
N SER A 34 -4.83 13.08 -2.92
CA SER A 34 -6.23 12.95 -2.46
C SER A 34 -6.31 12.36 -1.04
N PRO A 35 -6.46 13.17 0.02
CA PRO A 35 -6.63 12.66 1.38
C PRO A 35 -7.94 11.88 1.53
N LEU A 36 -8.95 12.20 0.71
CA LEU A 36 -10.24 11.52 0.71
C LEU A 36 -10.10 10.07 0.23
N LEU A 37 -9.32 9.82 -0.84
CA LEU A 37 -9.07 8.46 -1.31
C LEU A 37 -8.32 7.63 -0.26
N MET A 38 -7.28 8.21 0.35
CA MET A 38 -6.53 7.56 1.43
C MET A 38 -7.41 7.24 2.63
N GLY A 39 -8.27 8.18 3.04
CA GLY A 39 -9.22 8.00 4.12
C GLY A 39 -10.25 6.92 3.80
N ALA A 40 -10.81 6.91 2.59
CA ALA A 40 -11.78 5.91 2.16
C ALA A 40 -11.18 4.49 2.16
N ILE A 41 -9.99 4.31 1.59
CA ILE A 41 -9.26 3.03 1.62
C ILE A 41 -8.92 2.65 3.06
N GLY A 42 -8.49 3.62 3.87
CA GLY A 42 -8.21 3.43 5.28
C GLY A 42 -9.41 2.88 6.05
N VAL A 43 -10.59 3.47 5.85
CA VAL A 43 -11.86 3.01 6.45
C VAL A 43 -12.20 1.59 5.99
N VAL A 44 -12.08 1.28 4.68
CA VAL A 44 -12.34 -0.06 4.15
C VAL A 44 -11.44 -1.10 4.83
N LEU A 45 -10.14 -0.82 4.94
CA LEU A 45 -9.18 -1.75 5.56
C LEU A 45 -9.38 -1.89 7.07
N VAL A 46 -9.75 -0.81 7.77
CA VAL A 46 -10.08 -0.88 9.21
C VAL A 46 -11.34 -1.71 9.40
N ILE A 47 -12.40 -1.49 8.63
CA ILE A 47 -13.64 -2.27 8.72
C ILE A 47 -13.34 -3.75 8.42
N ALA A 48 -12.58 -4.04 7.37
CA ALA A 48 -12.18 -5.39 7.02
C ALA A 48 -11.37 -6.05 8.15
N GLY A 49 -10.38 -5.33 8.71
CA GLY A 49 -9.57 -5.81 9.82
C GLY A 49 -10.36 -6.05 11.10
N VAL A 50 -11.25 -5.12 11.48
CA VAL A 50 -12.14 -5.27 12.65
C VAL A 50 -13.13 -6.42 12.45
N ALA A 51 -13.79 -6.48 11.29
CA ALA A 51 -14.67 -7.58 10.95
C ALA A 51 -13.93 -8.90 11.06
N ASN A 52 -12.69 -8.95 10.55
CA ASN A 52 -11.88 -10.15 10.61
C ASN A 52 -11.47 -10.53 12.05
N CYS A 53 -11.06 -9.56 12.86
CA CYS A 53 -10.67 -9.76 14.25
C CYS A 53 -11.83 -9.98 15.22
N LEU A 54 -13.07 -9.61 14.89
CA LEU A 54 -14.23 -9.79 15.77
C LEU A 54 -15.11 -10.96 15.36
N LEU A 55 -15.35 -11.14 14.06
CA LEU A 55 -16.26 -12.15 13.55
C LEU A 55 -15.58 -13.52 13.42
N PHE A 56 -14.25 -13.56 13.27
CA PHE A 56 -13.51 -14.80 12.98
C PHE A 56 -12.51 -15.19 14.08
N ASN A 57 -12.61 -14.58 15.27
CA ASN A 57 -11.60 -14.67 16.33
C ASN A 57 -11.57 -15.94 17.17
N MET A 58 -12.29 -17.00 16.79
CA MET A 58 -12.18 -18.31 17.44
C MET A 58 -12.48 -19.39 16.41
N SER A 59 -11.51 -19.68 15.55
CA SER A 59 -11.56 -20.95 14.84
C SER A 59 -11.39 -22.09 15.85
N PRO A 60 -12.31 -23.06 15.93
CA PRO A 60 -12.12 -24.26 16.72
C PRO A 60 -11.17 -25.27 16.06
N GLY A 61 -10.67 -25.01 14.84
CA GLY A 61 -9.98 -25.98 13.99
C GLY A 61 -8.47 -26.15 14.23
N GLY A 62 -7.77 -25.17 14.82
CA GLY A 62 -6.32 -25.27 15.07
C GLY A 62 -5.61 -23.92 15.33
N PRO A 63 -4.44 -23.95 15.99
CA PRO A 63 -3.69 -22.73 16.35
C PRO A 63 -3.07 -22.01 15.15
N VAL A 64 -2.81 -22.70 14.04
CA VAL A 64 -2.16 -22.10 12.86
C VAL A 64 -3.15 -21.24 12.07
N GLU A 65 -4.37 -21.72 11.91
CA GLU A 65 -5.46 -21.03 11.22
C GLU A 65 -5.84 -19.74 11.94
N GLY A 66 -5.87 -19.79 13.28
CA GLY A 66 -6.08 -18.61 14.12
C GLY A 66 -5.00 -17.55 13.92
N VAL A 67 -3.72 -17.93 13.85
CA VAL A 67 -2.62 -16.98 13.62
C VAL A 67 -2.68 -16.36 12.23
N LEU A 68 -3.03 -17.14 11.20
CA LEU A 68 -3.15 -16.64 9.82
C LEU A 68 -4.31 -15.64 9.69
N ALA A 69 -5.47 -15.99 10.25
CA ALA A 69 -6.63 -15.11 10.25
C ALA A 69 -6.34 -13.83 11.04
N TYR A 70 -5.82 -13.95 12.27
CA TYR A 70 -5.50 -12.80 13.13
C TYR A 70 -4.43 -11.90 12.52
N GLY A 71 -3.34 -12.50 12.01
CA GLY A 71 -2.23 -11.76 11.39
C GLY A 71 -2.65 -10.97 10.15
N SER A 72 -3.53 -11.55 9.32
CA SER A 72 -4.09 -10.87 8.15
C SER A 72 -4.99 -9.70 8.56
N GLY A 73 -5.91 -9.93 9.50
CA GLY A 73 -6.82 -8.89 10.01
C GLY A 73 -6.09 -7.72 10.66
N PHE A 74 -5.08 -8.01 11.48
CA PHE A 74 -4.27 -7.00 12.13
C PHE A 74 -3.46 -6.17 11.12
N SER A 75 -2.93 -6.82 10.07
CA SER A 75 -2.20 -6.14 8.99
C SER A 75 -3.10 -5.16 8.22
N TRP A 76 -4.34 -5.55 7.93
CA TRP A 76 -5.33 -4.65 7.31
C TRP A 76 -5.68 -3.49 8.22
N LEU A 77 -5.95 -3.77 9.50
CA LEU A 77 -6.30 -2.77 10.50
C LEU A 77 -5.19 -1.71 10.65
N LEU A 78 -3.93 -2.14 10.85
CA LEU A 78 -2.80 -1.22 10.99
C LEU A 78 -2.55 -0.41 9.71
N THR A 79 -2.66 -1.05 8.55
CA THR A 79 -2.50 -0.35 7.26
C THR A 79 -3.60 0.69 7.07
N GLY A 80 -4.84 0.34 7.41
CA GLY A 80 -5.98 1.24 7.30
C GLY A 80 -5.84 2.45 8.24
N LEU A 81 -5.39 2.21 9.48
CA LEU A 81 -5.08 3.28 10.43
C LEU A 81 -3.95 4.19 9.92
N ALA A 82 -2.86 3.62 9.41
CA ALA A 82 -1.75 4.38 8.86
C ALA A 82 -2.18 5.27 7.68
N LEU A 83 -2.94 4.73 6.73
CA LEU A 83 -3.47 5.49 5.60
C LEU A 83 -4.44 6.58 6.06
N GLY A 84 -5.30 6.30 7.05
CA GLY A 84 -6.20 7.28 7.65
C GLY A 84 -5.45 8.43 8.31
N ILE A 85 -4.43 8.14 9.13
CA ILE A 85 -3.59 9.13 9.79
C ILE A 85 -2.88 10.00 8.76
N VAL A 86 -2.26 9.40 7.73
CA VAL A 86 -1.60 10.14 6.65
C VAL A 86 -2.59 11.04 5.92
N GLY A 87 -3.81 10.54 5.62
CA GLY A 87 -4.88 11.33 5.01
C GLY A 87 -5.28 12.55 5.85
N ILE A 88 -5.42 12.38 7.18
CA ILE A 88 -5.73 13.48 8.11
C ILE A 88 -4.58 14.49 8.19
N VAL A 89 -3.34 14.02 8.23
CA VAL A 89 -2.16 14.90 8.26
C VAL A 89 -2.08 15.72 6.97
N LEU A 90 -2.33 15.10 5.82
CA LEU A 90 -2.34 15.80 4.53
C LEU A 90 -3.49 16.78 4.39
N SER A 91 -4.69 16.44 4.87
CA SER A 91 -5.83 17.37 4.83
C SER A 91 -5.61 18.61 5.71
N ARG A 92 -4.92 18.46 6.84
CA ARG A 92 -4.59 19.55 7.76
C ARG A 92 -3.42 20.42 7.30
N ARG A 93 -2.47 19.88 6.54
CA ARG A 93 -1.25 20.59 6.14
C ARG A 93 -1.44 21.61 5.00
N GLY A 94 -2.63 21.67 4.40
CA GLY A 94 -2.83 22.42 3.17
C GLY A 94 -2.11 21.69 2.04
N ASN A 95 -2.90 21.19 1.09
CA ASN A 95 -2.45 20.32 0.03
C ASN A 95 -1.61 21.12 -0.99
N ALA A 96 -0.36 21.43 -0.65
CA ALA A 96 0.53 22.21 -1.50
C ALA A 96 0.84 21.42 -2.78
N ALA A 97 0.54 22.02 -3.93
CA ALA A 97 0.96 21.50 -5.22
C ALA A 97 2.48 21.32 -5.22
N MET A 98 2.94 20.11 -5.52
CA MET A 98 4.37 19.82 -5.57
C MET A 98 4.88 20.04 -6.98
N VAL A 99 6.04 20.70 -7.09
CA VAL A 99 6.79 20.76 -8.34
C VAL A 99 7.30 19.36 -8.66
N GLY A 100 6.82 18.76 -9.74
CA GLY A 100 7.18 17.41 -10.12
C GLY A 100 7.55 17.28 -11.59
N ARG A 101 8.24 16.18 -11.91
CA ARG A 101 8.55 15.85 -13.30
C ARG A 101 7.26 15.40 -14.01
N PRO A 102 6.96 15.94 -15.21
CA PRO A 102 5.92 15.37 -16.06
C PRO A 102 6.26 13.91 -16.39
N GLY A 103 5.25 13.04 -16.45
CA GLY A 103 5.44 11.60 -16.70
C GLY A 103 4.67 10.69 -15.75
N ILE A 104 5.00 9.41 -15.74
CA ILE A 104 4.42 8.40 -14.86
C ILE A 104 5.20 8.40 -13.54
N ASP A 105 4.50 8.39 -12.39
CA ASP A 105 5.12 8.32 -11.07
C ASP A 105 5.72 6.91 -10.86
N GLY A 106 6.95 6.83 -10.34
CA GLY A 106 7.57 5.54 -10.02
C GLY A 106 6.72 4.73 -9.03
N LEU A 107 6.03 5.40 -8.11
CA LEU A 107 5.15 4.74 -7.15
C LEU A 107 3.90 4.10 -7.81
N SER A 108 3.35 4.69 -8.88
CA SER A 108 2.19 4.10 -9.56
C SER A 108 2.59 2.89 -10.40
N ILE A 109 3.81 2.89 -10.97
CA ILE A 109 4.39 1.71 -11.64
C ILE A 109 4.64 0.60 -10.62
N THR A 110 5.23 0.92 -9.46
CA THR A 110 5.46 -0.07 -8.41
C THR A 110 4.14 -0.64 -7.89
N SER A 111 3.11 0.20 -7.72
CA SER A 111 1.77 -0.23 -7.32
C SER A 111 1.20 -1.25 -8.29
N VAL A 112 1.20 -0.96 -9.60
CA VAL A 112 0.65 -1.89 -10.60
C VAL A 112 1.50 -3.16 -10.75
N SER A 113 2.82 -3.04 -10.63
CA SER A 113 3.74 -4.18 -10.71
C SER A 113 3.53 -5.15 -9.55
N LEU A 114 3.39 -4.62 -8.34
CA LEU A 114 3.11 -5.42 -7.15
C LEU A 114 1.72 -6.03 -7.19
N ALA A 115 0.72 -5.31 -7.72
CA ALA A 115 -0.61 -5.86 -7.97
C ALA A 115 -0.57 -7.04 -8.96
N GLY A 116 0.17 -6.89 -10.06
CA GLY A 116 0.36 -7.97 -11.04
C GLY A 116 1.07 -9.18 -10.42
N ALA A 117 2.14 -8.96 -9.67
CA ALA A 117 2.83 -10.03 -8.95
C ALA A 117 1.91 -10.73 -7.94
N ALA A 118 1.11 -9.98 -7.21
CA ALA A 118 0.14 -10.53 -6.25
C ALA A 118 -0.91 -11.41 -6.94
N VAL A 119 -1.44 -10.98 -8.09
CA VAL A 119 -2.41 -11.78 -8.87
C VAL A 119 -1.77 -13.07 -9.35
N VAL A 120 -0.53 -13.03 -9.84
CA VAL A 120 0.21 -14.23 -10.28
C VAL A 120 0.40 -15.20 -9.12
N VAL A 121 0.89 -14.73 -7.98
CA VAL A 121 1.10 -15.56 -6.77
C VAL A 121 -0.23 -16.14 -6.29
N TRP A 122 -1.27 -15.31 -6.19
CA TRP A 122 -2.62 -15.74 -5.80
C TRP A 122 -3.14 -16.83 -6.74
N ALA A 123 -3.05 -16.62 -8.05
CA ALA A 123 -3.54 -17.57 -9.05
C ALA A 123 -2.83 -18.93 -8.97
N ILE A 124 -1.50 -18.94 -8.81
CA ILE A 124 -0.69 -20.16 -8.70
C ILE A 124 -0.97 -20.93 -7.41
N LEU A 125 -1.16 -20.22 -6.29
CA LEU A 125 -1.20 -20.84 -4.95
C LEU A 125 -2.61 -21.13 -4.42
N GLY A 126 -3.67 -20.91 -5.20
CA GLY A 126 -5.03 -21.26 -4.78
C GLY A 126 -6.16 -20.52 -5.50
N GLY A 127 -5.86 -19.40 -6.15
CA GLY A 127 -6.88 -18.55 -6.77
C GLY A 127 -7.68 -19.20 -7.89
N PHE A 128 -7.03 -20.02 -8.74
CA PHE A 128 -7.75 -20.78 -9.76
C PHE A 128 -8.66 -21.85 -9.15
N HIS A 129 -8.23 -22.53 -8.10
CA HIS A 129 -9.05 -23.52 -7.39
C HIS A 129 -10.25 -22.87 -6.71
N PHE A 130 -10.04 -21.72 -6.06
CA PHE A 130 -11.12 -20.91 -5.50
C PHE A 130 -12.15 -20.54 -6.58
N LEU A 131 -11.71 -19.99 -7.71
CA LEU A 131 -12.61 -19.58 -8.79
C LEU A 131 -13.38 -20.77 -9.38
N GLN A 132 -12.71 -21.91 -9.56
CA GLN A 132 -13.34 -23.14 -10.02
C GLN A 132 -14.45 -23.57 -9.06
N ARG A 133 -14.20 -23.57 -7.74
CA ARG A 133 -15.21 -23.96 -6.72
C ARG A 133 -16.40 -23.02 -6.68
N VAL A 134 -16.17 -21.72 -6.78
CA VAL A 134 -17.24 -20.71 -6.86
C VAL A 134 -18.15 -20.98 -8.07
N LEU A 135 -17.58 -21.39 -9.20
CA LEU A 135 -18.34 -21.69 -10.42
C LEU A 135 -19.02 -23.07 -10.38
N THR A 136 -18.41 -24.07 -9.75
CA THR A 136 -18.93 -25.45 -9.71
C THR A 136 -19.78 -25.76 -8.47
N GLY A 137 -19.84 -24.87 -7.49
CA GLY A 137 -20.58 -25.07 -6.23
C GLY A 137 -20.02 -26.19 -5.34
N VAL A 138 -18.72 -26.49 -5.47
CA VAL A 138 -18.06 -27.55 -4.69
C VAL A 138 -17.65 -27.01 -3.31
N GLU A 139 -17.58 -27.89 -2.31
CA GLU A 139 -17.19 -27.52 -0.93
C GLU A 139 -15.87 -26.74 -0.86
N TYR A 140 -15.87 -25.73 0.02
CA TYR A 140 -14.74 -24.85 0.27
C TYR A 140 -13.78 -25.47 1.29
N ARG A 141 -12.47 -25.37 1.03
CA ARG A 141 -11.42 -25.75 1.99
C ARG A 141 -10.62 -24.49 2.30
N TYR A 142 -10.85 -23.92 3.47
CA TYR A 142 -10.31 -22.63 3.90
C TYR A 142 -8.80 -22.46 3.62
N MET A 143 -8.00 -23.47 3.98
CA MET A 143 -6.54 -23.41 3.82
C MET A 143 -6.09 -23.32 2.37
N GLU A 144 -6.83 -23.94 1.44
CA GLU A 144 -6.48 -23.91 0.02
C GLU A 144 -6.87 -22.58 -0.62
N ASP A 145 -7.96 -21.96 -0.15
CA ASP A 145 -8.49 -20.72 -0.70
C ASP A 145 -7.73 -19.48 -0.18
N VAL A 146 -7.29 -19.50 1.08
CA VAL A 146 -6.63 -18.36 1.74
C VAL A 146 -5.12 -18.34 1.53
N ASN A 147 -4.47 -19.48 1.29
CA ASN A 147 -3.02 -19.56 1.13
C ASN A 147 -2.50 -18.60 0.05
N GLY A 148 -3.14 -18.57 -1.13
CA GLY A 148 -2.71 -17.69 -2.20
C GLY A 148 -2.77 -16.20 -1.84
N ALA A 149 -3.83 -15.77 -1.15
CA ALA A 149 -3.98 -14.39 -0.73
C ALA A 149 -3.05 -14.02 0.45
N PHE A 150 -2.79 -14.96 1.35
CA PHE A 150 -1.87 -14.81 2.46
C PHE A 150 -0.42 -14.65 1.98
N PHE A 151 0.05 -15.55 1.11
CA PHE A 151 1.41 -15.46 0.55
C PHE A 151 1.58 -14.27 -0.40
N ALA A 152 0.52 -13.86 -1.10
CA ALA A 152 0.51 -12.61 -1.86
C ALA A 152 0.33 -11.36 -0.98
N GLY A 153 0.14 -11.53 0.33
CA GLY A 153 -0.23 -10.52 1.33
C GLY A 153 0.55 -9.21 1.20
N ILE A 154 1.87 -9.30 1.31
CA ILE A 154 2.76 -8.14 1.25
C ILE A 154 2.64 -7.43 -0.11
N PRO A 155 2.79 -8.11 -1.26
CA PRO A 155 2.60 -7.50 -2.57
C PRO A 155 1.29 -6.71 -2.75
N TRP A 156 0.12 -7.29 -2.47
CA TRP A 156 -1.13 -6.57 -2.74
C TRP A 156 -1.43 -5.45 -1.73
N MET A 157 -0.97 -5.59 -0.48
CA MET A 157 -1.04 -4.51 0.50
C MET A 157 -0.18 -3.31 0.11
N LEU A 158 1.06 -3.57 -0.33
CA LEU A 158 1.94 -2.51 -0.84
C LEU A 158 1.38 -1.89 -2.13
N ALA A 159 0.71 -2.66 -2.99
CA ALA A 159 0.02 -2.14 -4.15
C ALA A 159 -1.06 -1.10 -3.77
N ILE A 160 -1.87 -1.40 -2.75
CA ILE A 160 -2.88 -0.47 -2.22
C ILE A 160 -2.22 0.79 -1.65
N ILE A 161 -1.19 0.63 -0.79
CA ILE A 161 -0.51 1.75 -0.14
C ILE A 161 0.14 2.67 -1.17
N PHE A 162 0.93 2.12 -2.09
CA PHE A 162 1.61 2.90 -3.12
C PHE A 162 0.62 3.51 -4.12
N GLY A 163 -0.46 2.79 -4.44
CA GLY A 163 -1.55 3.33 -5.25
C GLY A 163 -2.21 4.54 -4.59
N ALA A 164 -2.57 4.42 -3.32
CA ALA A 164 -3.19 5.52 -2.56
C ALA A 164 -2.25 6.73 -2.43
N ILE A 165 -0.96 6.52 -2.21
CA ILE A 165 0.05 7.59 -2.08
C ILE A 165 0.38 8.27 -3.41
N SER A 166 0.38 7.52 -4.51
CA SER A 166 0.70 8.03 -5.85
C SER A 166 -0.45 8.78 -6.51
N PHE A 167 -1.69 8.58 -6.07
CA PHE A 167 -2.86 9.26 -6.63
C PHE A 167 -2.82 10.77 -6.38
N ARG A 168 -2.90 11.55 -7.45
CA ARG A 168 -2.84 13.02 -7.44
C ARG A 168 -3.84 13.64 -8.39
N GLU A 169 -4.47 14.74 -8.02
CA GLU A 169 -5.38 15.46 -8.93
C GLU A 169 -4.64 15.88 -10.21
N GLY A 170 -5.30 15.75 -11.38
CA GLY A 170 -4.77 16.20 -12.66
C GLY A 170 -3.81 15.25 -13.41
N ARG A 171 -3.41 14.09 -12.87
CA ARG A 171 -2.55 13.11 -13.58
C ARG A 171 -3.32 11.88 -14.08
N SER A 172 -3.94 11.96 -15.26
CA SER A 172 -4.79 10.89 -15.80
C SER A 172 -4.11 9.50 -15.85
N THR A 173 -2.97 9.36 -16.53
CA THR A 173 -2.33 8.04 -16.71
C THR A 173 -1.76 7.46 -15.42
N SER A 174 -1.07 8.29 -14.61
CA SER A 174 -0.53 7.81 -13.33
C SER A 174 -1.64 7.43 -12.36
N ASN A 175 -2.73 8.19 -12.31
CA ASN A 175 -3.88 7.86 -11.49
C ASN A 175 -4.54 6.56 -11.94
N LEU A 176 -4.64 6.32 -13.26
CA LEU A 176 -5.17 5.06 -13.76
C LEU A 176 -4.36 3.87 -13.24
N LEU A 177 -3.02 3.93 -13.30
CA LEU A 177 -2.15 2.87 -12.77
C LEU A 177 -2.32 2.69 -11.26
N SER A 178 -2.38 3.81 -10.51
CA SER A 178 -2.65 3.78 -9.07
C SER A 178 -4.00 3.14 -8.75
N LEU A 179 -5.05 3.48 -9.50
CA LEU A 179 -6.40 2.94 -9.34
C LEU A 179 -6.46 1.46 -9.72
N ILE A 180 -5.73 1.02 -10.73
CA ILE A 180 -5.61 -0.41 -11.07
C ILE A 180 -4.96 -1.15 -9.90
N GLY A 181 -3.84 -0.65 -9.36
CA GLY A 181 -3.16 -1.28 -8.23
C GLY A 181 -4.04 -1.37 -6.97
N ILE A 182 -4.75 -0.28 -6.65
CA ILE A 182 -5.75 -0.27 -5.55
C ILE A 182 -6.88 -1.26 -5.84
N GLY A 183 -7.46 -1.21 -7.04
CA GLY A 183 -8.60 -2.04 -7.44
C GLY A 183 -8.27 -3.52 -7.35
N VAL A 184 -7.12 -3.93 -7.88
CA VAL A 184 -6.63 -5.31 -7.79
C VAL A 184 -6.39 -5.72 -6.33
N GLY A 185 -5.77 -4.86 -5.52
CA GLY A 185 -5.60 -5.16 -4.10
C GLY A 185 -6.92 -5.35 -3.35
N ILE A 186 -7.92 -4.50 -3.60
CA ILE A 186 -9.26 -4.64 -3.03
C ILE A 186 -9.95 -5.90 -3.55
N LEU A 187 -9.79 -6.25 -4.83
CA LEU A 187 -10.33 -7.49 -5.37
C LEU A 187 -9.74 -8.74 -4.71
N LEU A 188 -8.46 -8.71 -4.30
CA LEU A 188 -7.84 -9.79 -3.54
C LEU A 188 -8.28 -9.82 -2.06
N LEU A 189 -8.73 -8.70 -1.50
CA LEU A 189 -9.32 -8.65 -0.16
C LEU A 189 -10.66 -9.41 -0.10
N ILE A 190 -11.50 -9.33 -1.14
CA ILE A 190 -12.82 -9.97 -1.19
C ILE A 190 -12.79 -11.48 -0.95
N PRO A 191 -12.03 -12.31 -1.69
CA PRO A 191 -11.99 -13.76 -1.47
C PRO A 191 -11.41 -14.08 -0.08
N THR A 192 -10.43 -13.31 0.40
CA THR A 192 -9.86 -13.50 1.73
C THR A 192 -10.89 -13.27 2.84
N LEU A 193 -11.72 -12.22 2.70
CA LEU A 193 -12.84 -11.98 3.60
C LEU A 193 -13.93 -13.03 3.45
N ALA A 194 -14.30 -13.42 2.22
CA ALA A 194 -15.33 -14.42 1.97
C ALA A 194 -14.96 -15.78 2.57
N SER A 195 -13.72 -16.24 2.38
CA SER A 195 -13.21 -17.45 3.00
C SER A 195 -13.18 -17.33 4.53
N GLY A 196 -12.79 -16.17 5.08
CA GLY A 196 -12.89 -15.87 6.51
C GLY A 196 -14.30 -16.00 7.06
N VAL A 197 -15.30 -15.46 6.34
CA VAL A 197 -16.73 -15.54 6.69
C VAL A 197 -17.23 -16.98 6.65
N ILE A 198 -17.00 -17.70 5.54
CA ILE A 198 -17.44 -19.09 5.36
C ILE A 198 -16.87 -19.97 6.48
N TYR A 199 -15.59 -19.78 6.80
CA TYR A 199 -14.91 -20.51 7.84
C TYR A 199 -15.41 -20.17 9.25
N GLY A 200 -15.52 -18.88 9.59
CA GLY A 200 -16.01 -18.44 10.90
C GLY A 200 -17.45 -18.84 11.18
N LEU A 201 -18.28 -18.98 10.14
CA LEU A 201 -19.66 -19.45 10.25
C LEU A 201 -19.79 -20.97 10.28
N HIS A 202 -18.70 -21.74 10.26
CA HIS A 202 -18.69 -23.21 10.18
C HIS A 202 -19.46 -23.74 8.95
N LEU A 203 -19.45 -22.98 7.85
CA LEU A 203 -20.06 -23.39 6.58
C LEU A 203 -19.11 -24.21 5.71
N SER A 204 -17.85 -24.38 6.15
CA SER A 204 -16.89 -25.34 5.62
C SER A 204 -16.69 -26.49 6.61
N PRO A 205 -16.80 -27.76 6.19
CA PRO A 205 -16.57 -28.92 7.05
C PRO A 205 -15.10 -29.07 7.50
#